data_AF-A0A821B028-F1
#
_entry.id   AF-A0A821B028-F1
#
_cell.length_a   1.000
_cell.length_b   1.000
_cell.length_c   1.000
_cell.angle_alpha   90.00
_cell.angle_beta   90.00
_cell.angle_gamma   90.00
#
_symmetry.space_group_name_H-M   'P 1'
#
loop_
_entity.id
_entity.type
_entity.pdbx_description
1 polymer ?
#
loop_
_entity_poly.entity_id
_entity_poly.type
_entity_poly.pdbx_seq_one_letter_code
_entity_poly.pdbx_strand_id
1 'polypeptide(L)' 'MQGKPTNLTIVQVYAPTTEAEESIIEQFYMDLQQLMDDIPKKDAILIIGDWNAKVGEGEVPGIVGKFGL' A
#
# COMPACT_ATOMS: atom_id res chain seq x y z
N MET A 1 -5.10 29.12 18.38
CA MET A 1 -5.71 27.78 18.52
C MET A 1 -4.60 26.78 18.73
N GLN A 2 -4.66 25.96 19.76
CA GLN A 2 -3.66 24.91 20.02
C GLN A 2 -4.28 23.58 19.59
N GLY A 3 -3.60 22.83 18.72
CA GLY A 3 -4.09 21.55 18.22
C GLY A 3 -4.09 20.48 19.31
N LYS A 4 -5.08 19.58 19.29
CA LYS A 4 -5.08 18.40 20.17
C LYS A 4 -3.99 17.43 19.70
N PRO A 5 -3.09 16.95 20.57
CA PRO A 5 -2.15 15.90 20.21
C PRO A 5 -2.90 14.65 19.78
N THR A 6 -2.52 14.10 18.62
CA THR A 6 -3.05 12.87 18.05
C THR A 6 -1.88 11.92 17.82
N ASN A 7 -2.06 10.66 18.18
CA ASN A 7 -1.10 9.62 17.89
C ASN A 7 -1.04 9.38 16.38
N LEU A 8 0.16 9.19 15.84
CA LEU A 8 0.39 8.85 14.45
C LEU A 8 1.04 7.47 14.40
N THR A 9 0.39 6.53 13.72
CA THR A 9 0.94 5.22 13.38
C THR A 9 1.46 5.27 11.95
N ILE A 10 2.74 4.98 11.78
CA ILE A 10 3.38 4.92 10.47
C ILE A 10 3.63 3.45 10.15
N VAL A 11 3.08 2.99 9.04
CA VAL A 11 3.31 1.64 8.51
C VAL A 11 4.16 1.78 7.25
N GLN A 12 5.33 1.16 7.23
CA GLN A 12 6.16 1.08 6.04
C GLN A 12 5.96 -0.26 5.35
N VAL A 13 5.68 -0.25 4.06
CA VAL A 13 5.47 -1.45 3.24
C VAL A 13 6.52 -1.56 2.14
N TYR A 14 6.81 -2.82 1.78
CA TYR A 14 7.43 -3.19 0.52
C TYR A 14 6.57 -4.30 -0.07
N ALA A 15 5.69 -3.94 -0.99
CA ALA A 15 4.76 -4.91 -1.57
C ALA A 15 5.48 -5.87 -2.53
N PRO A 16 4.92 -7.07 -2.78
CA PRO A 16 5.41 -7.96 -3.82
C PRO A 16 5.40 -7.29 -5.20
N THR A 17 6.28 -7.74 -6.10
CA THR A 17 6.24 -7.30 -7.50
C THR A 17 5.03 -7.90 -8.20
N THR A 18 4.60 -7.29 -9.32
CA THR A 18 3.50 -7.84 -10.14
C THR A 18 3.80 -9.20 -10.77
N GLU A 19 5.04 -9.68 -10.67
CA GLU A 19 5.47 -11.00 -11.15
C GLU A 19 5.39 -12.06 -10.04
N ALA A 20 5.11 -11.67 -8.80
CA ALA A 20 4.87 -12.59 -7.70
C ALA A 20 3.60 -13.41 -7.94
N GLU A 21 3.56 -14.60 -7.34
CA GLU A 21 2.35 -15.43 -7.35
C GLU A 21 1.17 -14.69 -6.71
N GLU A 22 -0.04 -14.90 -7.25
CA GLU A 22 -1.26 -14.28 -6.75
C GLU A 22 -1.47 -14.54 -5.25
N SER A 23 -1.14 -15.75 -4.79
CA SER A 23 -1.17 -16.14 -3.38
C SER A 23 -0.28 -15.27 -2.48
N ILE A 24 0.88 -14.83 -2.99
CA ILE A 24 1.81 -13.96 -2.26
C ILE A 24 1.27 -12.53 -2.21
N ILE A 25 0.65 -12.07 -3.30
CA ILE A 25 -0.01 -10.77 -3.36
C ILE A 25 -1.19 -10.73 -2.40
N GLU A 26 -2.05 -11.75 -2.43
CA GLU A 26 -3.19 -11.89 -1.52
C GLU A 26 -2.75 -11.92 -0.06
N GLN A 27 -1.75 -12.75 0.27
CA GLN A 27 -1.23 -12.84 1.64
C GLN A 27 -0.69 -11.49 2.12
N PHE A 28 0.03 -10.75 1.27
CA PHE A 28 0.51 -9.41 1.61
C PHE A 28 -0.65 -8.46 1.99
N TYR A 29 -1.72 -8.43 1.21
CA TYR A 29 -2.88 -7.58 1.51
C TYR A 29 -3.66 -8.06 2.73
N MET A 30 -3.74 -9.37 2.97
CA MET A 30 -4.34 -9.93 4.19
C MET A 30 -3.55 -9.53 5.44
N ASP A 31 -2.22 -9.66 5.41
CA ASP A 31 -1.34 -9.30 6.51
C ASP A 31 -1.41 -7.80 6.80
N LEU A 32 -1.41 -6.97 5.75
CA LEU A 32 -1.56 -5.53 5.89
C LEU A 32 -2.92 -5.17 6.50
N GLN A 33 -4.01 -5.81 6.07
CA GLN A 33 -5.33 -5.55 6.64
C GLN A 33 -5.40 -5.94 8.12
N GLN A 34 -4.86 -7.10 8.49
CA GLN A 34 -4.83 -7.54 9.89
C GLN A 34 -4.04 -6.56 10.76
N LEU A 35 -2.87 -6.10 10.27
CA LEU A 35 -2.09 -5.07 10.95
C LEU A 35 -2.90 -3.78 11.13
N MET A 36 -3.63 -3.36 10.10
CA MET A 36 -4.45 -2.15 10.14
C MET A 36 -5.62 -2.26 11.14
N ASP A 37 -6.21 -3.44 11.27
CA ASP A 37 -7.31 -3.70 12.20
C ASP A 37 -6.85 -3.67 13.67
N ASP A 38 -5.58 -3.99 13.92
CA ASP A 38 -4.98 -3.95 15.25
C ASP A 38 -4.59 -2.52 15.69
N ILE A 39 -4.54 -1.55 14.77
CA ILE A 39 -4.21 -0.16 15.08
C ILE A 39 -5.37 0.51 15.85
N PRO A 40 -5.10 1.23 16.96
CA PRO A 40 -6.15 1.97 17.65
C PRO A 40 -6.89 2.94 16.72
N LYS A 41 -8.21 2.82 16.62
CA LYS A 41 -9.07 3.63 15.73
C LYS A 41 -8.97 5.17 15.90
N LYS A 42 -8.37 5.63 17.00
CA LYS A 42 -8.16 7.05 17.31
C LYS A 42 -6.85 7.60 16.74
N ASP A 43 -5.95 6.72 16.32
CA ASP A 43 -4.65 7.07 15.79
C ASP A 43 -4.83 7.46 14.31
N ALA A 44 -4.12 8.50 13.88
CA ALA A 44 -3.95 8.77 12.46
C ALA A 44 -3.02 7.70 11.88
N ILE A 45 -3.31 7.19 10.68
CA ILE A 45 -2.50 6.15 10.04
C ILE A 45 -1.89 6.70 8.77
N LEU A 46 -0.57 6.54 8.62
CA LEU A 46 0.16 6.88 7.41
C LEU A 46 0.87 5.62 6.90
N ILE A 47 0.43 5.11 5.75
CA ILE A 47 1.08 3.98 5.07
C ILE A 47 2.02 4.54 3.99
N ILE A 48 3.29 4.19 4.08
CA ILE A 48 4.34 4.65 3.16
C ILE A 48 5.15 3.47 2.65
N GLY A 49 5.94 3.70 1.60
CA GLY A 49 6.92 2.73 1.11
C GLY A 49 6.72 2.43 -0.37
N ASP A 50 7.25 1.28 -0.77
CA ASP A 50 7.21 0.83 -2.15
C ASP A 50 6.06 -0.16 -2.33
N TRP A 51 5.11 0.20 -3.19
CA TRP A 51 3.95 -0.63 -3.45
C TRP A 51 4.16 -1.59 -4.63
N ASN A 52 5.28 -1.50 -5.37
CA ASN A 52 5.65 -2.40 -6.47
C ASN A 52 4.50 -2.75 -7.44
N ALA A 53 3.49 -1.89 -7.53
CA ALA A 53 2.28 -2.10 -8.30
C ALA A 53 2.47 -1.51 -9.70
N LYS A 54 2.07 -2.24 -10.73
CA LYS A 54 1.85 -1.64 -12.05
C LYS A 54 0.56 -0.85 -11.99
N VAL A 55 0.66 0.47 -12.12
CA VAL A 55 -0.53 1.33 -12.25
C VAL A 55 -1.00 1.25 -13.71
N GLY A 56 -2.13 0.56 -13.95
CA GLY A 56 -2.81 0.50 -15.25
C GLY A 56 -3.11 -0.91 -15.77
N GLU A 57 -4.09 -1.03 -16.67
CA GLU A 57 -4.46 -2.27 -17.38
C GLU A 57 -3.47 -2.64 -18.51
N GLY A 58 -2.17 -2.53 -18.24
CA GLY A 58 -1.12 -2.75 -19.24
C GLY A 58 -0.88 -1.57 -20.19
N GLU A 59 -0.17 -1.84 -21.28
CA GLU A 59 0.25 -0.82 -22.26
C GLU A 59 -0.95 -0.07 -22.82
N VAL A 60 -0.99 1.24 -22.59
CA VAL A 60 -1.89 2.15 -23.31
C VAL A 60 -1.03 2.86 -24.34
N PRO A 61 -1.18 2.58 -25.65
CA PRO A 61 -0.31 3.13 -26.69
C PRO A 61 -0.20 4.66 -26.58
N GLY A 62 1.02 5.15 -26.35
CA GLY A 62 1.33 6.58 -26.23
C GLY A 62 1.02 7.22 -24.86
N ILE A 63 0.58 6.45 -23.86
CA ILE A 63 0.23 6.95 -22.52
C ILE A 63 0.93 6.16 -21.41
N VAL A 64 0.93 4.82 -21.49
CA VAL A 64 1.46 3.92 -20.44
C VAL A 64 2.40 2.92 -21.11
N GLY A 65 3.64 2.83 -20.63
CA GLY A 65 4.65 1.92 -21.17
C GLY A 65 4.34 0.44 -20.86
N LYS A 66 5.08 -0.47 -21.50
CA LYS A 66 4.93 -1.94 -21.35
C LYS A 66 5.01 -2.43 -19.89
N PHE A 67 5.59 -1.63 -18.99
CA PHE A 67 5.79 -1.95 -17.59
C PHE A 67 4.92 -1.11 -16.63
N GLY A 68 3.93 -0.38 -17.14
CA GLY A 68 3.14 0.58 -16.36
C GLY A 68 3.50 2.04 -16.69
N LEU A 69 3.00 2.97 -15.89
CA LEU A 69 3.38 4.40 -15.96
C LEU A 69 4.88 4.59 -15.70
#